data_AF-K1XF38-F1
#
_entry.id   AF-K1XF38-F1
#
_cell.length_a   1.000
_cell.length_b   1.000
_cell.length_c   1.000
_cell.angle_alpha   90.00
_cell.angle_beta   90.00
_cell.angle_gamma   90.00
#
_symmetry.space_group_name_H-M   'P 1'
#
loop_
_entity.id
_entity.type
_entity.pdbx_description
1 polymer ?
#
loop_
_entity_poly.entity_id
_entity_poly.type
_entity_poly.pdbx_seq_one_letter_code
_entity_poly.pdbx_strand_id
1 'polypeptide(L)'
;SIGSYITGLKEKNTIEIKQTILSNSFILGFVIIFYAFFLGDILNIFLGLNFIARLFITFILIIPLGIFMGTFFPLGMKLVHNAHSDLIPWVWGLNAYATVIGSVLGVVIAIFFGFKAVFLTAVLTYILGAIMIYRKPESITN
;
A
#
# COMPACT_ATOMS: atom_id res chain seq x y z
N SER A 1 -6.40 -2.72 -11.08
CA SER A 1 -5.65 -1.46 -11.28
C SER A 1 -4.55 -1.63 -12.29
N ILE A 2 -4.09 -0.55 -12.95
CA ILE A 2 -3.02 -0.56 -13.97
C ILE A 2 -1.77 -1.34 -13.50
N GLY A 3 -1.37 -1.21 -12.24
CA GLY A 3 -0.27 -2.01 -11.66
C GLY A 3 -0.55 -3.53 -11.63
N SER A 4 -1.79 -3.94 -11.38
CA SER A 4 -2.22 -5.34 -11.49
C SER A 4 -2.35 -5.81 -12.94
N TYR A 5 -2.59 -4.92 -13.89
CA TYR A 5 -2.64 -5.25 -15.32
C TYR A 5 -1.23 -5.50 -15.85
N ILE A 6 -0.27 -4.62 -15.49
CA ILE A 6 1.16 -4.78 -15.80
C ILE A 6 1.74 -6.05 -15.14
N THR A 7 1.31 -6.35 -13.91
CA THR A 7 1.81 -7.51 -13.15
C THR A 7 1.03 -8.80 -13.43
N GLY A 8 -0.20 -8.71 -13.94
CA GLY A 8 -1.15 -9.81 -14.08
C GLY A 8 -1.12 -10.56 -15.40
N LEU A 9 -0.46 -10.02 -16.42
CA LEU A 9 -0.30 -10.66 -17.74
C LEU A 9 0.71 -11.82 -17.74
N LYS A 10 1.50 -11.98 -16.68
CA LYS A 10 2.37 -13.14 -16.48
C LYS A 10 1.81 -14.04 -15.38
N GLU A 11 1.72 -15.32 -15.67
CA GLU A 11 1.57 -16.37 -14.66
C GLU A 11 2.84 -16.33 -13.80
N LYS A 12 2.73 -15.77 -12.60
CA LYS A 12 3.84 -15.62 -11.66
C LYS A 12 3.78 -16.73 -10.63
N ASN A 13 4.91 -17.40 -10.40
CA ASN A 13 5.05 -18.37 -9.32
C ASN A 13 5.03 -17.67 -7.95
N THR A 14 4.73 -18.42 -6.89
CA THR A 14 4.62 -17.92 -5.50
C THR A 14 5.84 -17.10 -5.06
N ILE A 15 7.06 -17.52 -5.44
CA ILE A 15 8.30 -16.81 -5.14
C ILE A 15 8.35 -15.42 -5.82
N GLU A 16 7.97 -15.33 -7.09
CA GLU A 16 7.94 -14.06 -7.83
C GLU A 16 6.89 -13.10 -7.27
N ILE A 17 5.75 -13.63 -6.80
CA ILE A 17 4.71 -12.86 -6.12
C ILE A 17 5.26 -12.27 -4.82
N LYS A 18 5.90 -13.11 -3.97
CA LYS A 18 6.52 -12.66 -2.71
C LYS A 18 7.59 -11.58 -2.95
N GLN A 19 8.46 -11.77 -3.95
CA GLN A 19 9.50 -10.79 -4.31
C GLN A 19 8.90 -9.47 -4.83
N THR A 20 7.84 -9.53 -5.64
CA THR A 20 7.14 -8.34 -6.15
C THR A 20 6.52 -7.53 -5.01
N ILE A 21 5.87 -8.21 -4.06
CA ILE A 21 5.31 -7.57 -2.85
C ILE A 21 6.42 -6.91 -2.04
N LEU A 22 7.53 -7.61 -1.80
CA LEU A 22 8.65 -7.10 -1.01
C LEU A 22 9.26 -5.84 -1.64
N SER A 23 9.60 -5.89 -2.94
CA SER A 23 10.17 -4.76 -3.68
C SER A 23 9.23 -3.55 -3.66
N ASN A 24 7.94 -3.77 -3.95
CA ASN A 24 6.94 -2.70 -3.93
C ASN A 24 6.74 -2.11 -2.53
N SER A 25 6.84 -2.91 -1.46
CA SER A 25 6.76 -2.41 -0.07
C SER A 25 7.92 -1.49 0.26
N PHE A 26 9.14 -1.79 -0.19
CA PHE A 26 10.29 -0.91 0.00
C PHE A 26 10.15 0.39 -0.79
N ILE A 27 9.71 0.33 -2.05
CA ILE A 27 9.49 1.52 -2.87
C ILE A 27 8.39 2.41 -2.25
N LEU A 28 7.27 1.82 -1.84
CA LEU A 28 6.22 2.57 -1.13
C LEU A 28 6.72 3.16 0.17
N GLY A 29 7.47 2.39 0.98
CA GLY A 29 8.06 2.87 2.21
C GLY A 29 8.91 4.12 1.97
N PHE A 30 9.78 4.08 0.96
CA PHE A 30 10.60 5.22 0.57
C PHE A 30 9.77 6.43 0.14
N VAL A 31 8.76 6.24 -0.72
CA VAL A 31 7.88 7.32 -1.19
C VAL A 31 7.08 7.94 -0.04
N ILE A 32 6.54 7.12 0.87
CA ILE A 32 5.77 7.61 2.02
C ILE A 32 6.67 8.35 3.01
N ILE A 33 7.90 7.88 3.26
CA ILE A 33 8.89 8.60 4.07
C ILE A 33 9.20 9.95 3.41
N PHE A 34 9.47 9.96 2.11
CA PHE A 34 9.69 11.21 1.37
C PHE A 34 8.51 12.18 1.55
N TYR A 35 7.26 11.71 1.43
CA TYR A 35 6.09 12.55 1.69
C TYR A 35 5.98 13.01 3.16
N ALA A 36 6.31 12.15 4.13
CA ALA A 36 6.28 12.54 5.54
C ALA A 36 7.19 13.74 5.85
N PHE A 37 8.32 13.86 5.16
CA PHE A 37 9.26 14.97 5.38
C PHE A 37 9.02 16.17 4.46
N PHE A 38 8.82 15.95 3.16
CA PHE A 38 8.84 17.01 2.16
C PHE A 38 7.46 17.48 1.72
N LEU A 39 6.38 16.73 1.98
CA LEU A 39 5.04 17.09 1.49
C LEU A 39 4.57 18.43 2.07
N GLY A 40 4.87 18.74 3.33
CA GLY A 40 4.52 20.01 3.95
C GLY A 40 5.17 21.20 3.23
N ASP A 41 6.46 21.11 2.93
CA ASP A 41 7.20 22.17 2.23
C ASP A 41 6.76 22.33 0.78
N ILE A 42 6.59 21.20 0.08
CA ILE A 42 6.02 21.12 -1.27
C ILE A 42 4.67 21.84 -1.29
N LEU A 43 3.74 21.46 -0.41
CA LEU A 43 2.42 22.06 -0.37
C LEU A 43 2.49 23.56 -0.10
N ASN A 44 3.31 24.01 0.85
CA ASN A 44 3.49 25.42 1.17
C ASN A 44 3.99 26.26 -0.02
N ILE A 45 4.95 25.75 -0.79
CA ILE A 45 5.44 26.41 -2.01
C ILE A 45 4.31 26.53 -3.04
N PHE A 46 3.45 25.51 -3.14
CA PHE A 46 2.38 25.45 -4.13
C PHE A 46 1.06 26.10 -3.67
N LEU A 47 0.94 26.56 -2.42
CA LEU A 47 -0.26 27.24 -1.91
C LEU A 47 -0.58 28.53 -2.70
N GLY A 48 0.43 29.19 -3.26
CA GLY A 48 0.28 30.40 -4.07
C GLY A 48 -0.18 30.17 -5.52
N LEU A 49 -0.28 28.92 -5.99
CA LEU A 49 -0.65 28.61 -7.36
C LEU A 49 -2.18 28.61 -7.58
N ASN A 50 -2.58 28.82 -8.83
CA ASN A 50 -3.99 28.71 -9.23
C ASN A 50 -4.56 27.30 -8.98
N PHE A 51 -5.89 27.18 -8.91
CA PHE A 51 -6.55 25.92 -8.59
C PHE A 51 -6.20 24.77 -9.55
N ILE A 52 -6.09 25.07 -10.85
CA ILE A 52 -5.79 24.07 -11.89
C ILE A 52 -4.39 23.47 -11.69
N ALA A 53 -3.38 24.29 -11.43
CA ALA A 53 -2.03 23.81 -11.18
C ALA A 53 -1.96 22.92 -9.93
N ARG A 54 -2.64 23.29 -8.84
CA ARG A 54 -2.74 22.46 -7.63
C ARG A 54 -3.40 21.11 -7.88
N LEU A 55 -4.42 21.08 -8.73
CA LEU A 55 -5.08 19.84 -9.14
C LEU A 55 -4.10 18.91 -9.86
N PHE A 56 -3.37 19.40 -10.87
CA PHE A 56 -2.38 18.60 -11.61
C PHE A 56 -1.25 18.08 -10.70
N ILE A 57 -0.72 18.91 -9.80
CA ILE A 57 0.32 18.50 -8.85
C ILE A 57 -0.19 17.39 -7.94
N THR A 58 -1.41 17.53 -7.41
CA THR A 58 -2.04 16.50 -6.57
C THR A 58 -2.20 15.18 -7.31
N PHE A 59 -2.65 15.22 -8.58
CA PHE A 59 -2.73 14.01 -9.40
C PHE A 59 -1.36 13.35 -9.59
N ILE A 60 -0.33 14.13 -9.93
CA ILE A 60 1.03 13.63 -10.13
C ILE A 60 1.58 12.97 -8.85
N LEU A 61 1.27 13.52 -7.68
CA LEU A 61 1.68 12.95 -6.39
C LEU A 61 0.92 11.65 -6.05
N ILE A 62 -0.39 11.58 -6.34
CA ILE A 62 -1.22 10.42 -5.95
C ILE A 62 -1.03 9.23 -6.90
N ILE A 63 -0.83 9.46 -8.21
CA ILE A 63 -0.71 8.40 -9.22
C ILE A 63 0.34 7.32 -8.85
N PRO A 64 1.62 7.66 -8.57
CA PRO A 64 2.62 6.64 -8.28
C PRO A 64 2.24 5.86 -7.02
N LEU A 65 1.76 6.53 -5.97
CA LEU A 65 1.32 5.90 -4.73
C LEU A 65 0.19 4.89 -5.00
N GLY A 66 -0.83 5.29 -5.76
CA GLY A 66 -1.97 4.45 -6.12
C GLY A 66 -1.60 3.25 -6.99
N ILE A 67 -0.63 3.39 -7.90
CA ILE A 67 -0.13 2.27 -8.72
C ILE A 67 0.52 1.22 -7.84
N PHE A 68 1.44 1.61 -6.96
CA PHE A 68 2.13 0.65 -6.10
C PHE A 68 1.18 0.03 -5.06
N MET A 69 0.37 0.84 -4.37
CA MET A 69 -0.65 0.34 -3.42
C MET A 69 -1.65 -0.63 -4.09
N GLY A 70 -2.00 -0.38 -5.35
CA GLY A 70 -2.92 -1.22 -6.13
C GLY A 70 -2.39 -2.60 -6.51
N THR A 71 -1.12 -2.92 -6.23
CA THR A 71 -0.54 -4.25 -6.51
C THR A 71 -0.66 -5.23 -5.36
N PHE A 72 -0.74 -4.76 -4.11
CA PHE A 72 -0.71 -5.61 -2.92
C PHE A 72 -1.95 -6.48 -2.80
N PHE A 73 -3.13 -5.88 -2.98
CA PHE A 73 -4.40 -6.60 -2.80
C PHE A 73 -4.56 -7.73 -3.83
N PRO A 74 -4.38 -7.53 -5.15
CA PRO A 74 -4.46 -8.63 -6.12
C PRO A 74 -3.42 -9.74 -5.91
N LEU A 75 -2.18 -9.37 -5.54
CA LEU A 75 -1.12 -10.35 -5.30
C LEU A 75 -1.35 -11.15 -4.00
N GLY A 76 -1.79 -10.49 -2.93
CA GLY A 76 -2.19 -11.16 -1.69
C GLY A 76 -3.38 -12.11 -1.89
N MET A 77 -4.36 -11.68 -2.68
CA MET A 77 -5.51 -12.53 -3.06
C MET A 77 -5.08 -13.77 -3.85
N LYS A 78 -4.13 -13.65 -4.78
CA LYS A 78 -3.55 -14.82 -5.49
C LYS A 78 -2.86 -15.79 -4.52
N LEU A 79 -2.09 -15.28 -3.54
CA LEU A 79 -1.44 -16.12 -2.54
C LEU A 79 -2.45 -16.89 -1.68
N VAL A 80 -3.53 -16.23 -1.26
CA VAL A 80 -4.59 -16.88 -0.48
C VAL A 80 -5.35 -17.88 -1.34
N HIS A 81 -5.71 -17.53 -2.56
CA HIS A 81 -6.42 -18.43 -3.47
C HIS A 81 -5.64 -19.72 -3.73
N ASN A 82 -4.32 -19.62 -3.94
CA ASN A 82 -3.45 -20.78 -4.17
C ASN A 82 -3.24 -21.64 -2.93
N ALA A 83 -3.36 -21.08 -1.72
CA ALA A 83 -3.17 -21.81 -0.46
C ALA A 83 -4.49 -22.39 0.08
N HIS A 84 -5.52 -21.55 0.19
CA HIS A 84 -6.82 -21.84 0.82
C HIS A 84 -7.90 -20.94 0.18
N SER A 85 -8.50 -21.42 -0.91
CA SER A 85 -9.53 -20.67 -1.66
C SER A 85 -10.83 -20.44 -0.86
N ASP A 86 -11.07 -21.27 0.15
CA ASP A 86 -12.16 -21.16 1.12
C ASP A 86 -12.04 -19.93 2.04
N LEU A 87 -10.84 -19.38 2.21
CA LEU A 87 -10.60 -18.18 3.01
C LEU A 87 -10.85 -16.86 2.26
N ILE A 88 -11.14 -16.92 0.95
CA ILE A 88 -11.36 -15.72 0.13
C ILE A 88 -12.47 -14.80 0.69
N PRO A 89 -13.65 -15.28 1.13
CA PRO A 89 -14.66 -14.44 1.75
C PRO A 89 -14.19 -13.77 3.05
N TRP A 90 -13.38 -14.47 3.85
CA TRP A 90 -12.80 -13.93 5.09
C TRP A 90 -11.84 -12.78 4.81
N VAL A 91 -11.00 -12.89 3.77
CA VAL A 91 -10.07 -11.83 3.38
C VAL A 91 -10.80 -10.56 2.93
N TRP A 92 -11.91 -10.70 2.20
CA TRP A 92 -12.77 -9.57 1.86
C TRP A 92 -13.39 -8.92 3.10
N GLY A 93 -13.85 -9.71 4.07
CA GLY A 93 -14.35 -9.22 5.35
C GLY A 93 -13.30 -8.44 6.14
N LEU A 94 -12.08 -8.98 6.22
CA LEU A 94 -10.94 -8.33 6.89
C LEU A 94 -10.57 -7.01 6.20
N ASN A 95 -10.60 -6.96 4.87
CA ASN A 95 -10.33 -5.72 4.13
C ASN A 95 -11.35 -4.63 4.49
N ALA A 96 -12.65 -4.95 4.52
CA ALA A 96 -13.70 -4.00 4.89
C ALA A 96 -13.54 -3.49 6.33
N TYR A 97 -13.22 -4.39 7.27
CA TYR A 97 -12.94 -4.03 8.65
C TYR A 97 -11.70 -3.11 8.78
N ALA A 98 -10.63 -3.44 8.05
CA ALA A 98 -9.38 -2.67 8.06
C ALA A 98 -9.55 -1.26 7.50
N THR A 99 -10.39 -1.03 6.49
CA THR A 99 -10.67 0.32 5.98
C THR A 99 -11.39 1.18 7.01
N VAL A 100 -12.38 0.63 7.71
CA VAL A 100 -13.11 1.35 8.75
C VAL A 100 -12.17 1.73 9.89
N ILE A 101 -11.48 0.75 10.48
CA ILE A 101 -10.60 1.01 11.61
C ILE A 101 -9.40 1.85 11.22
N GLY A 102 -8.80 1.56 10.06
CA GLY A 102 -7.67 2.32 9.54
C GLY A 102 -8.01 3.79 9.31
N SER A 103 -9.20 4.10 8.80
CA SER A 103 -9.63 5.49 8.62
C SER A 103 -9.81 6.22 9.95
N VAL A 104 -10.46 5.58 10.94
CA VAL A 104 -10.66 6.16 12.28
C VAL A 104 -9.33 6.33 13.01
N LEU A 105 -8.49 5.31 13.05
CA LEU A 105 -7.16 5.38 13.67
C LEU A 105 -6.28 6.42 12.97
N GLY A 106 -6.32 6.50 11.65
CA GLY A 106 -5.57 7.49 10.89
C GLY A 106 -5.93 8.91 11.28
N VAL A 107 -7.23 9.22 11.43
CA VAL A 107 -7.69 10.54 11.89
C VAL A 107 -7.25 10.81 13.33
N VAL A 108 -7.41 9.84 14.23
CA VAL A 108 -6.98 9.98 15.63
C VAL A 108 -5.48 10.25 15.72
N ILE A 109 -4.65 9.47 15.02
CA ILE A 109 -3.20 9.66 14.97
C ILE A 109 -2.85 11.03 14.38
N ALA A 110 -3.54 11.46 13.32
CA ALA A 110 -3.31 12.77 12.70
C ALA A 110 -3.56 13.92 13.68
N ILE A 111 -4.63 13.84 14.48
CA ILE A 111 -5.01 14.91 15.42
C ILE A 111 -4.00 15.01 16.57
N PHE A 112 -3.60 13.88 17.16
CA PHE A 112 -2.74 13.89 18.35
C PHE A 112 -1.23 13.95 18.03
N PHE A 113 -0.80 13.35 16.93
CA PHE A 113 0.62 13.18 16.59
C PHE A 113 1.01 13.79 15.23
N GLY A 114 0.04 14.35 14.50
CA GLY A 114 0.24 14.95 13.18
C GLY A 114 0.31 13.94 12.04
N PHE A 115 0.27 14.44 10.80
CA PHE A 115 0.32 13.61 9.58
C PHE A 115 1.60 12.80 9.42
N LYS A 116 2.74 13.27 9.96
CA LYS A 116 4.00 12.52 9.93
C LYS A 116 3.86 11.16 10.62
N ALA A 117 3.20 11.12 11.77
CA ALA A 117 2.95 9.89 12.50
C ALA A 117 2.04 8.94 11.70
N VAL A 118 1.01 9.45 11.05
CA VAL A 118 0.14 8.66 10.16
C VAL A 118 0.96 7.99 9.06
N PHE A 119 1.80 8.75 8.35
CA PHE A 119 2.66 8.19 7.30
C PHE A 119 3.63 7.13 7.83
N LEU A 120 4.27 7.36 8.98
CA LEU A 120 5.15 6.36 9.60
C LEU A 120 4.39 5.07 9.98
N THR A 121 3.19 5.20 10.56
CA THR A 121 2.37 4.03 10.88
C THR A 121 1.94 3.26 9.64
N ALA A 122 1.67 3.94 8.53
CA ALA A 122 1.38 3.30 7.25
C ALA A 122 2.60 2.53 6.70
N VAL A 123 3.81 3.10 6.77
CA VAL A 123 5.03 2.39 6.36
C VAL A 123 5.24 1.13 7.21
N LEU A 124 5.06 1.24 8.52
CA LEU A 124 5.21 0.11 9.44
C LEU A 124 4.25 -1.02 9.09
N THR A 125 2.97 -0.73 8.81
CA THR A 125 1.99 -1.77 8.45
C THR A 125 2.33 -2.45 7.12
N TYR A 126 2.79 -1.70 6.11
CA TYR A 126 3.24 -2.28 4.83
C TYR A 126 4.49 -3.16 4.96
N ILE A 127 5.46 -2.76 5.78
CA ILE A 127 6.68 -3.54 6.02
C ILE A 127 6.35 -4.81 6.82
N LEU A 128 5.55 -4.71 7.89
CA LEU A 128 5.14 -5.86 8.69
C LEU A 128 4.37 -6.89 7.85
N GLY A 129 3.46 -6.44 6.99
CA GLY A 129 2.75 -7.33 6.06
C GLY A 129 3.70 -8.05 5.10
N ALA A 130 4.68 -7.35 4.52
CA ALA A 130 5.68 -7.95 3.65
C ALA A 130 6.55 -8.99 4.37
N ILE A 131 6.99 -8.69 5.60
CA ILE A 131 7.76 -9.63 6.43
C ILE A 131 6.94 -10.87 6.74
N MET A 132 5.67 -10.74 7.13
CA MET A 132 4.80 -11.89 7.42
C MET A 132 4.61 -12.81 6.20
N ILE A 133 4.43 -12.22 5.02
CA ILE A 133 4.30 -12.97 3.75
C ILE A 133 5.61 -13.70 3.41
N TYR A 134 6.76 -13.06 3.63
CA TYR A 134 8.05 -13.66 3.37
C TYR A 134 8.41 -14.77 4.36
N ARG A 135 8.05 -14.60 5.64
CA ARG A 135 8.39 -15.54 6.72
C ARG A 135 7.61 -16.85 6.66
N LYS A 136 6.46 -16.91 5.97
CA LYS A 136 5.67 -18.15 5.84
C LYS A 136 6.43 -19.16 4.96
N PRO A 137 6.98 -20.25 5.52
CA PRO A 137 7.72 -21.26 4.76
C PRO A 137 6.76 -22.01 3.83
N GLU A 138 7.25 -22.42 2.66
CA GLU A 138 6.49 -23.17 1.63
C GLU A 138 6.04 -24.58 2.07
N SER A 139 6.30 -24.99 3.32
CA SER A 139 6.14 -26.39 3.76
C SER A 139 4.70 -26.83 4.10
N ILE A 140 3.66 -26.11 3.67
CA ILE A 140 2.25 -26.52 3.87
C ILE A 140 1.47 -26.42 2.54
N THR A 141 2.11 -26.88 1.46
CA THR A 141 1.41 -27.31 0.24
C THR A 141 1.72 -28.79 0.06
N ASN A 142 1.07 -29.62 0.87
CA ASN A 142 0.91 -31.05 0.64
C ASN A 142 -0.54 -31.40 0.96
#